data_AF-A0A966T2V7-F1
#
_entry.id   AF-A0A966T2V7-F1
#
_cell.length_a   1.000
_cell.length_b   1.000
_cell.length_c   1.000
_cell.angle_alpha   90.00
_cell.angle_beta   90.00
_cell.angle_gamma   90.00
#
_symmetry.space_group_name_H-M   'P 1'
#
loop_
_entity.id
_entity.type
_entity.pdbx_description
1 polymer ?
#
loop_
_entity_poly.entity_id
_entity_poly.type
_entity_poly.pdbx_seq_one_letter_code
_entity_poly.pdbx_strand_id
1 'polypeptide(L)'
;MHAAWSLTVLNRKARPVRYQSARDYQEASLASRSMRLSGIVVLLFVVWHLLDLTFGVVNTIGTDGVFVREEVYANVVRSFERWPVAIFYIVANLLLGLHLSHGAWSIFQSLGWNNPRFNAWRVAFARGFAAVVVIGNVSFPVAVLVGIVKV
;
A
#
# COMPACT_ATOMS: atom_id res chain seq x y z
N MET A 1 -8.51 -8.77 -14.96
CA MET A 1 -7.10 -9.05 -15.32
C MET A 1 -6.90 -9.22 -16.82
N HIS A 2 -7.71 -10.04 -17.51
CA HIS A 2 -7.61 -10.25 -18.98
C HIS A 2 -7.79 -8.97 -19.82
N ALA A 3 -8.71 -8.08 -19.46
CA ALA A 3 -9.03 -6.86 -20.22
C ALA A 3 -7.89 -5.81 -20.21
N ALA A 4 -7.23 -5.60 -19.07
CA ALA A 4 -6.14 -4.63 -18.94
C ALA A 4 -4.88 -5.08 -19.71
N TRP A 5 -4.56 -6.38 -19.65
CA TRP A 5 -3.46 -6.96 -20.41
C TRP A 5 -3.73 -6.93 -21.92
N SER A 6 -4.90 -7.38 -22.36
CA SER A 6 -5.26 -7.38 -23.78
C SER A 6 -5.32 -5.96 -24.35
N LEU A 7 -5.84 -4.98 -23.60
CA LEU A 7 -5.82 -3.58 -24.01
C LEU A 7 -4.40 -3.02 -24.11
N THR A 8 -3.50 -3.38 -23.20
CA THR A 8 -2.08 -2.97 -23.25
C THR A 8 -1.38 -3.55 -24.47
N VAL A 9 -1.65 -4.82 -24.80
CA VAL A 9 -1.10 -5.49 -25.98
C VAL A 9 -1.69 -4.90 -27.27
N LEU A 10 -2.99 -4.63 -27.31
CA LEU A 10 -3.67 -4.01 -28.46
C LEU A 10 -3.17 -2.58 -28.69
N ASN A 11 -3.04 -1.76 -27.65
CA ASN A 11 -2.49 -0.40 -27.76
C ASN A 11 -1.03 -0.39 -28.22
N ARG A 12 -0.24 -1.41 -27.86
CA ARG A 12 1.15 -1.54 -28.30
C ARG A 12 1.24 -2.02 -29.75
N LYS A 13 0.36 -2.92 -30.18
CA LYS A 13 0.26 -3.37 -31.58
C LYS A 13 -0.31 -2.30 -32.51
N ALA A 14 -1.20 -1.45 -32.03
CA ALA A 14 -1.79 -0.35 -32.79
C ALA A 14 -0.86 0.87 -32.95
N ARG A 15 0.39 0.81 -32.46
CA ARG A 15 1.36 1.92 -32.49
C ARG A 15 2.65 1.57 -33.26
N PRO A 16 2.68 1.75 -34.59
CA PRO A 16 3.89 1.55 -35.41
C PRO A 16 4.90 2.71 -35.34
N VAL A 17 4.48 3.91 -34.90
CA VAL A 17 5.35 5.09 -34.76
C VAL A 17 5.26 5.63 -33.33
N ARG A 18 6.41 5.84 -32.66
CA ARG A 18 6.47 6.49 -31.34
C ARG A 18 6.02 7.94 -31.46
N TYR A 19 5.29 8.44 -30.46
CA TYR A 19 4.83 9.83 -30.40
C TYR A 19 5.99 10.79 -30.68
N GLN A 20 5.84 11.61 -31.72
CA GLN A 20 6.72 12.74 -31.97
C GLN A 20 6.32 13.88 -31.02
N SER A 21 7.30 14.47 -30.36
CA SER A 21 7.21 15.50 -29.31
C SER A 21 6.90 14.97 -27.89
N ALA A 22 7.85 15.21 -27.00
CA ALA A 22 7.61 15.25 -25.57
C ALA A 22 6.82 16.54 -25.28
N ARG A 23 5.48 16.47 -25.39
CA ARG A 23 4.64 17.54 -24.84
C ARG A 23 4.89 17.65 -23.35
N ASP A 24 5.18 18.87 -22.93
CA ASP A 24 5.59 19.25 -21.59
C ASP A 24 4.47 18.94 -20.59
N TYR A 25 4.55 17.76 -19.96
CA TYR A 25 3.68 17.31 -18.86
C TYR A 25 4.54 16.95 -17.64
N GLN A 26 5.53 17.79 -17.32
CA GLN A 26 6.51 17.53 -16.25
C GLN A 26 5.83 17.21 -14.91
N GLU A 27 4.76 17.91 -14.54
CA GLU A 27 4.05 17.65 -13.27
C GLU A 27 3.22 16.36 -13.27
N ALA A 28 2.48 16.10 -14.35
CA ALA A 28 1.69 14.87 -14.46
C ALA A 28 2.60 13.63 -14.50
N SER A 29 3.80 13.76 -15.08
CA SER A 29 4.83 12.73 -15.10
C SER A 29 5.32 12.36 -13.71
N LEU A 30 5.63 13.35 -12.86
CA LEU A 30 6.11 13.12 -11.49
C LEU A 30 5.03 12.45 -10.62
N ALA A 31 3.79 12.96 -10.66
CA ALA A 31 2.67 12.37 -9.93
C ALA A 31 2.34 10.94 -10.42
N SER A 32 2.42 10.69 -11.74
CA SER A 32 2.19 9.36 -12.31
C SER A 32 3.33 8.37 -12.01
N ARG A 33 4.56 8.86 -11.90
CA ARG A 33 5.72 8.04 -11.49
C ARG A 33 5.65 7.69 -10.00
N SER A 34 5.33 8.66 -9.14
CA SER A 34 5.21 8.42 -7.71
C SER A 34 4.08 7.44 -7.38
N MET A 35 2.96 7.47 -8.10
CA MET A 35 1.87 6.49 -7.95
C MET A 35 2.23 5.06 -8.38
N ARG A 36 3.01 4.91 -9.46
CA ARG A 36 3.52 3.60 -9.88
C ARG A 36 4.52 3.05 -8.87
N LEU A 37 5.44 3.88 -8.40
CA LEU A 37 6.42 3.48 -7.39
C LEU A 37 5.76 3.12 -6.06
N SER A 38 4.81 3.93 -5.58
CA SER A 38 4.08 3.62 -4.35
C SER A 38 3.29 2.32 -4.46
N GLY A 39 2.68 2.05 -5.63
CA GLY A 39 2.01 0.77 -5.88
C GLY A 39 2.94 -0.45 -5.84
N ILE A 40 4.16 -0.33 -6.39
CA ILE A 40 5.18 -1.39 -6.30
C ILE A 40 5.61 -1.62 -4.85
N VAL A 41 5.84 -0.53 -4.09
CA VAL A 41 6.20 -0.63 -2.67
C VAL A 41 5.09 -1.28 -1.85
N VAL A 42 3.82 -0.91 -2.10
CA VAL A 42 2.67 -1.56 -1.46
C VAL A 42 2.60 -3.04 -1.81
N LEU A 43 2.85 -3.42 -3.06
CA LEU A 43 2.88 -4.83 -3.45
C LEU A 43 3.97 -5.61 -2.70
N LEU A 44 5.18 -5.07 -2.62
CA LEU A 44 6.27 -5.68 -1.85
C LEU A 44 5.93 -5.77 -0.37
N PHE A 45 5.28 -4.75 0.20
CA PHE A 45 4.79 -4.77 1.57
C PHE A 45 3.75 -5.88 1.78
N VAL A 46 2.80 -6.07 0.86
CA VAL A 46 1.81 -7.16 0.96
C VAL A 46 2.49 -8.53 0.91
N VAL A 47 3.48 -8.73 0.03
CA VAL A 47 4.24 -9.98 -0.01
C VAL A 47 4.96 -10.23 1.31
N TRP A 48 5.68 -9.22 1.82
CA TRP A 48 6.33 -9.32 3.13
C TRP A 48 5.31 -9.63 4.24
N HIS A 49 4.18 -8.93 4.26
CA HIS A 49 3.12 -9.09 5.24
C HIS A 49 2.60 -10.53 5.31
N LEU A 50 2.38 -11.14 4.14
CA LEU A 50 1.94 -12.53 4.06
C LEU A 50 3.05 -13.48 4.52
N LEU A 51 4.30 -13.27 4.11
CA LEU A 51 5.42 -14.10 4.56
C LEU A 51 5.65 -14.02 6.07
N ASP A 52 5.41 -12.85 6.67
CA ASP A 52 5.65 -12.59 8.09
C ASP A 52 4.51 -13.09 8.98
N LEU A 53 3.27 -12.62 8.73
CA LEU A 53 2.15 -12.85 9.66
C LEU A 53 1.22 -13.98 9.24
N THR A 54 1.20 -14.37 7.95
CA THR A 54 0.31 -15.45 7.46
C THR A 54 1.05 -16.77 7.33
N PHE A 55 2.26 -16.74 6.76
CA PHE A 55 3.04 -17.93 6.47
C PHE A 55 4.12 -18.22 7.50
N GLY A 56 4.55 -17.21 8.27
CA GLY A 56 5.60 -17.38 9.28
C GLY A 56 6.99 -17.67 8.71
N VAL A 57 7.19 -17.47 7.41
CA VAL A 57 8.45 -17.76 6.71
C VAL A 57 9.58 -16.84 7.20
N VAL A 58 9.26 -15.58 7.49
CA VAL A 58 10.22 -14.59 7.98
C VAL A 58 10.01 -14.23 9.45
N ASN A 59 8.99 -14.80 10.11
CA ASN A 59 8.70 -14.59 11.53
C ASN A 59 9.24 -15.74 12.40
N THR A 60 10.54 -15.72 12.64
CA THR A 60 11.27 -16.84 13.26
C THR A 60 11.55 -16.66 14.75
N ILE A 61 10.79 -15.82 15.48
CA ILE A 61 11.08 -15.46 16.89
C ILE A 61 9.96 -15.90 17.84
N GLY A 62 9.38 -17.08 17.62
CA GLY A 62 8.58 -17.77 18.65
C GLY A 62 9.40 -18.17 19.88
N THR A 63 8.74 -18.69 20.92
CA THR A 63 9.42 -19.55 21.90
C THR A 63 10.10 -20.68 21.12
N ASP A 64 11.41 -20.84 21.28
CA ASP A 64 12.25 -21.76 20.49
C ASP A 64 12.34 -21.45 18.97
N GLY A 65 12.00 -20.24 18.55
CA GLY A 65 12.11 -19.79 17.16
C GLY A 65 11.03 -20.32 16.20
N VAL A 66 9.93 -20.86 16.74
CA VAL A 66 8.88 -21.50 15.94
C VAL A 66 7.66 -20.58 15.78
N PHE A 67 7.30 -20.27 14.53
CA PHE A 67 6.01 -19.65 14.22
C PHE A 67 4.87 -20.65 14.43
N VAL A 68 3.90 -20.30 15.27
CA VAL A 68 2.74 -21.16 15.54
C VAL A 68 1.50 -20.53 14.92
N ARG A 69 1.00 -21.10 13.82
CA ARG A 69 -0.09 -20.50 13.01
C ARG A 69 -1.36 -20.16 13.82
N GLU A 70 -1.62 -20.88 14.90
CA GLU A 70 -2.79 -20.69 15.77
C GLU A 70 -2.62 -19.56 16.80
N GLU A 71 -1.38 -19.11 17.07
CA GLU A 71 -1.07 -18.05 18.03
C GLU A 71 -1.06 -16.65 17.39
N VAL A 72 -2.19 -16.22 16.81
CA VAL A 72 -2.28 -14.96 16.05
C VAL A 72 -1.78 -13.74 16.84
N TYR A 73 -2.25 -13.58 18.08
CA TYR A 73 -1.82 -12.47 18.95
C TYR A 73 -0.31 -12.51 19.19
N ALA A 74 0.22 -13.66 19.61
CA ALA A 74 1.62 -13.76 19.99
C ALA A 74 2.56 -13.61 18.79
N ASN A 75 2.19 -14.13 17.62
CA ASN A 75 2.97 -13.95 16.38
C ASN A 75 3.07 -12.49 15.95
N VAL A 76 1.98 -11.72 16.10
CA VAL A 76 1.97 -10.28 15.79
C VAL A 76 2.90 -9.53 16.74
N VAL A 77 2.78 -9.79 18.04
CA VAL A 77 3.61 -9.11 19.06
C VAL A 77 5.09 -9.45 18.86
N ARG A 78 5.44 -10.74 18.77
CA ARG A 78 6.83 -11.18 18.53
C ARG A 78 7.41 -10.64 17.22
N SER A 79 6.59 -10.50 16.18
CA SER A 79 7.05 -9.86 14.94
C SER A 79 7.46 -8.40 15.18
N PHE A 80 6.64 -7.64 15.90
CA PHE A 80 6.85 -6.22 16.16
C PHE A 80 7.83 -5.91 17.30
N GLU A 81 8.16 -6.88 18.16
CA GLU A 81 9.30 -6.78 19.09
C GLU A 81 10.63 -6.63 18.33
N ARG A 82 10.69 -7.14 17.09
CA ARG A 82 11.83 -6.88 16.19
C ARG A 82 11.72 -5.47 15.66
N TRP A 83 12.42 -4.56 16.32
CA TRP A 83 12.40 -3.14 15.98
C TRP A 83 12.59 -2.82 14.48
N PRO A 84 13.42 -3.53 13.66
CA PRO A 84 13.52 -3.23 12.23
C PRO A 84 12.24 -3.59 11.47
N VAL A 85 11.57 -4.67 11.87
CA VAL A 85 10.30 -5.11 11.26
C VAL A 85 9.19 -4.15 11.63
N ALA A 86 9.10 -3.73 12.88
CA ALA A 86 8.11 -2.73 13.31
C ALA A 86 8.28 -1.40 12.55
N ILE A 87 9.50 -0.88 12.43
CA ILE A 87 9.77 0.34 11.65
C ILE A 87 9.40 0.14 10.17
N PHE A 88 9.76 -1.01 9.59
CA PHE A 88 9.38 -1.34 8.21
C PHE A 88 7.85 -1.29 8.02
N TYR A 89 7.08 -1.90 8.92
CA TYR A 89 5.62 -1.86 8.87
C TYR A 89 5.06 -0.45 9.02
N ILE A 90 5.63 0.38 9.90
CA ILE A 90 5.21 1.78 10.07
C ILE A 90 5.42 2.55 8.77
N VAL A 91 6.63 2.53 8.22
CA VAL A 91 6.97 3.23 6.97
C VAL A 91 6.12 2.74 5.80
N ALA A 92 5.97 1.42 5.67
CA ALA A 92 5.15 0.81 4.61
C ALA A 92 3.68 1.23 4.72
N ASN A 93 3.12 1.31 5.92
CA ASN A 93 1.74 1.78 6.13
C ASN A 93 1.58 3.27 5.82
N LEU A 94 2.58 4.12 6.11
CA LEU A 94 2.54 5.53 5.71
C LEU A 94 2.52 5.67 4.18
N LEU A 95 3.35 4.90 3.47
CA LEU A 95 3.37 4.87 2.00
C LEU A 95 2.06 4.29 1.43
N LEU A 96 1.50 3.26 2.07
CA LEU A 96 0.17 2.74 1.76
C LEU A 96 -0.90 3.81 1.90
N GLY A 97 -0.86 4.61 2.98
CA GLY A 97 -1.78 5.73 3.19
C GLY A 97 -1.74 6.75 2.05
N LEU A 98 -0.55 7.15 1.62
CA LEU A 98 -0.38 8.00 0.44
C LEU A 98 -0.99 7.34 -0.80
N HIS A 99 -0.64 6.08 -1.07
CA HIS A 99 -1.17 5.33 -2.22
C HIS A 99 -2.71 5.23 -2.20
N LEU A 100 -3.31 4.92 -1.05
CA LEU A 100 -4.76 4.81 -0.88
C LEU A 100 -5.46 6.16 -1.04
N SER A 101 -4.90 7.25 -0.50
CA SER A 101 -5.50 8.59 -0.62
C SER A 101 -5.59 9.04 -2.09
N HIS A 102 -4.57 8.73 -2.90
CA HIS A 102 -4.58 9.01 -4.32
C HIS A 102 -5.43 8.01 -5.12
N GLY A 103 -5.33 6.72 -4.80
CA GLY A 103 -6.06 5.66 -5.48
C GLY A 103 -7.58 5.77 -5.29
N ALA A 104 -8.02 5.98 -4.05
CA ALA A 104 -9.44 6.18 -3.73
C ALA A 104 -10.00 7.38 -4.50
N TRP A 105 -9.30 8.51 -4.50
CA TRP A 105 -9.70 9.68 -5.28
C TRP A 105 -9.75 9.40 -6.80
N SER A 106 -8.74 8.72 -7.36
CA SER A 106 -8.62 8.42 -8.79
C SER A 106 -9.72 7.46 -9.28
N ILE A 107 -10.17 6.51 -8.45
CA ILE A 107 -11.26 5.60 -8.80
C ILE A 107 -12.57 6.37 -9.00
N PHE A 108 -12.91 7.32 -8.11
CA PHE A 108 -14.11 8.15 -8.29
C PHE A 108 -14.05 9.01 -9.57
N GLN A 109 -12.86 9.48 -9.94
CA GLN A 109 -12.68 10.16 -11.22
C GLN A 109 -12.87 9.21 -12.41
N SER A 110 -12.31 8.00 -12.35
CA SER A 110 -12.38 6.99 -13.42
C SER A 110 -13.79 6.44 -13.64
N LEU A 111 -14.58 6.35 -12.58
CA LEU A 111 -16.00 5.96 -12.64
C LEU A 111 -16.92 7.08 -13.17
N GLY A 112 -16.37 8.23 -13.56
CA GLY A 112 -17.13 9.35 -14.12
C GLY A 112 -17.82 10.22 -13.08
N TRP A 113 -17.62 9.96 -11.78
CA TRP A 113 -18.18 10.78 -10.70
C TRP A 113 -17.36 12.05 -10.45
N ASN A 114 -17.06 12.77 -11.53
CA ASN A 114 -16.20 13.93 -11.54
C ASN A 114 -16.95 15.25 -11.76
N ASN A 115 -17.77 15.62 -10.78
CA ASN A 115 -18.43 16.94 -10.75
C ASN A 115 -17.71 17.86 -9.74
N PRO A 116 -17.42 19.13 -10.09
CA PRO A 116 -16.81 20.12 -9.20
C PRO A 116 -17.49 20.22 -7.83
N ARG A 117 -18.82 20.08 -7.78
CA ARG A 117 -19.62 20.13 -6.54
C ARG A 117 -19.25 19.04 -5.53
N PHE A 118 -18.83 17.85 -6.01
CA PHE A 118 -18.48 16.72 -5.16
C PHE A 118 -16.97 16.54 -4.98
N ASN A 119 -16.14 17.42 -5.55
CA ASN A 119 -14.68 17.24 -5.50
C ASN A 119 -14.12 17.35 -4.09
N ALA A 120 -14.59 18.34 -3.31
CA ALA A 120 -14.17 18.52 -1.92
C ALA A 120 -14.50 17.29 -1.06
N TRP A 121 -15.72 16.75 -1.20
CA TRP A 121 -16.15 15.55 -0.48
C TRP A 121 -15.32 14.32 -0.86
N ARG A 122 -15.04 14.11 -2.16
CA ARG A 122 -14.21 12.98 -2.62
C ARG A 122 -12.80 13.02 -2.05
N VAL A 123 -12.18 14.19 -2.03
CA VAL A 123 -10.83 14.38 -1.46
C VAL A 123 -10.86 14.14 0.06
N ALA A 124 -11.86 14.69 0.76
CA ALA A 124 -12.01 14.49 2.20
C ALA A 124 -12.22 13.01 2.54
N PHE A 125 -13.08 12.30 1.79
CA PHE A 125 -13.30 10.87 1.93
C PHE A 125 -12.00 10.08 1.70
N ALA A 126 -11.30 10.33 0.59
CA ALA A 126 -10.09 9.60 0.25
C ALA A 126 -8.99 9.78 1.31
N ARG A 127 -8.82 11.00 1.83
CA ARG A 127 -7.87 11.29 2.93
C ARG A 127 -8.31 10.68 4.25
N GLY A 128 -9.60 10.78 4.60
CA GLY A 128 -10.14 10.21 5.84
C GLY A 128 -10.03 8.70 5.87
N PHE A 129 -10.41 8.03 4.77
CA PHE A 129 -10.25 6.58 4.60
C PHE A 129 -8.78 6.15 4.76
N ALA A 130 -7.86 6.82 4.06
CA ALA A 130 -6.44 6.54 4.19
C ALA A 130 -5.93 6.77 5.62
N ALA A 131 -6.33 7.86 6.28
CA ALA A 131 -5.92 8.17 7.65
C ALA A 131 -6.37 7.10 8.64
N VAL A 132 -7.62 6.63 8.56
CA VAL A 132 -8.14 5.55 9.42
C VAL A 132 -7.32 4.26 9.25
N VAL A 133 -7.04 3.87 8.00
CA VAL A 133 -6.25 2.67 7.70
C VAL A 133 -4.82 2.80 8.26
N VAL A 134 -4.18 3.96 8.09
CA VAL A 134 -2.82 4.21 8.60
C VAL A 134 -2.81 4.17 10.12
N ILE A 135 -3.70 4.92 10.78
CA ILE A 135 -3.75 5.01 12.24
C ILE A 135 -4.00 3.62 12.84
N GLY A 136 -4.96 2.87 12.30
CA GLY A 136 -5.26 1.52 12.75
C GLY A 136 -4.04 0.60 12.62
N ASN A 137 -3.43 0.52 11.45
CA ASN A 137 -2.31 -0.39 11.23
C ASN A 137 -1.02 0.02 11.95
N VAL A 138 -0.73 1.32 12.07
CA VAL A 138 0.46 1.83 12.78
C VAL A 138 0.30 1.70 14.30
N SER A 139 -0.94 1.68 14.82
CA SER A 139 -1.17 1.53 16.26
C SER A 139 -0.60 0.22 16.82
N PHE A 140 -0.65 -0.89 16.07
CA PHE A 140 -0.14 -2.19 16.53
C PHE A 140 1.38 -2.22 16.78
N PRO A 141 2.27 -1.90 15.80
CA PRO A 141 3.71 -1.90 16.05
C PRO A 141 4.11 -0.83 17.07
N VAL A 142 3.43 0.34 17.08
CA VAL A 142 3.71 1.37 18.09
C VAL A 142 3.39 0.86 19.51
N ALA A 143 2.23 0.23 19.71
CA ALA A 143 1.82 -0.30 21.01
C ALA A 143 2.78 -1.38 21.55
N VAL A 144 3.35 -2.20 20.65
CA VAL A 144 4.38 -3.19 21.01
C VAL A 144 5.71 -2.50 21.34
N LEU A 145 6.18 -1.58 20.50
CA LEU A 145 7.47 -0.89 20.71
C LEU A 145 7.52 -0.08 22.01
N VAL A 146 6.39 0.50 22.43
CA VAL A 146 6.31 1.25 23.70
C VAL A 146 5.98 0.36 24.90
N GLY A 147 5.80 -0.95 24.70
CA GLY A 147 5.58 -1.93 25.76
C GLY A 147 4.17 -1.96 26.35
N ILE A 148 3.17 -1.34 25.69
CA ILE A 148 1.75 -1.44 26.09
C ILE A 148 1.23 -2.86 25.83
N VAL A 149 1.68 -3.47 24.72
CA VAL A 149 1.30 -4.82 24.30
C VAL A 149 2.54 -5.70 24.30
N LYS A 150 2.47 -6.87 24.95
CA LYS A 150 3.54 -7.85 25.07
C LYS A 150 2.97 -9.27 25.24
N VAL A 151 3.78 -10.29 24.98
CA VAL A 151 3.46 -11.72 25.20
C VAL A 151 4.06 -12.19 26.52
#